data_AF-A0A450YWD4-F1
#
_entry.id   AF-A0A450YWD4-F1
#
_cell.length_a   1.000
_cell.length_b   1.000
_cell.length_c   1.000
_cell.angle_alpha   90.00
_cell.angle_beta   90.00
_cell.angle_gamma   90.00
#
_symmetry.space_group_name_H-M   'P 1'
#
loop_
_entity.id
_entity.type
_entity.pdbx_description
1 polymer ?
#
loop_
_entity_poly.entity_id
_entity_poly.type
_entity_poly.pdbx_seq_one_letter_code
_entity_poly.pdbx_strand_id
1 'polypeptide(L)'
;MNDDQIKTIEQVREFLTGISSVRFSPCSKEGCYKWIEGILIRFGYRSRTKTEKGLLLDFMEKVSGYSRIQIKRLVKKYLKTGRIKRRQRAPKGFTRRYTQEDIRLLARTDEIHGDLSGPAIKKICERAWRVFQDAGYERLAGISVSHLYNLRRSGTYRNIRAHFDKTRPKASKIGERRKPNPQGKPGYLRVDTVHQGDLDGIKGVYYINAVDEVTQYEILCSVERISERYLI
;
A
#
# COMPACT_ATOMS: atom_id res chain seq x y z
N MET A 1 -0.42 -27.17 11.52
CA MET A 1 -1.70 -27.30 12.24
C MET A 1 -1.46 -28.28 13.36
N ASN A 2 -1.97 -27.98 14.56
CA ASN A 2 -1.83 -28.85 15.72
C ASN A 2 -3.18 -29.55 15.93
N ASP A 3 -3.27 -30.80 15.50
CA ASP A 3 -4.47 -31.64 15.55
C ASP A 3 -4.17 -32.99 16.20
N ASP A 4 -3.10 -33.06 17.00
CA ASP A 4 -2.57 -34.29 17.61
C ASP A 4 -3.56 -34.95 18.58
N GLN A 5 -4.53 -34.18 19.09
CA GLN A 5 -5.58 -34.64 19.99
C GLN A 5 -6.78 -35.27 19.27
N ILE A 6 -6.93 -35.09 17.95
CA ILE A 6 -8.06 -35.62 17.17
C ILE A 6 -7.60 -36.83 16.36
N LYS A 7 -7.84 -38.02 16.91
CA LYS A 7 -7.47 -39.32 16.36
C LYS A 7 -8.66 -40.21 16.01
N THR A 8 -9.84 -39.99 16.61
CA THR A 8 -11.06 -40.78 16.37
C THR A 8 -12.20 -39.96 15.75
N ILE A 9 -13.18 -40.63 15.14
CA ILE A 9 -14.31 -39.94 14.49
C ILE A 9 -15.22 -39.29 15.54
N GLU A 10 -15.30 -39.89 16.73
CA GLU A 10 -16.01 -39.38 17.89
C GLU A 10 -15.42 -38.04 18.33
N GLN A 11 -14.08 -37.93 18.39
CA GLN A 11 -13.40 -36.67 18.68
C GLN A 11 -13.63 -35.62 17.58
N VAL A 12 -13.74 -36.03 16.31
CA VAL A 12 -14.14 -35.13 15.22
C VAL A 12 -15.55 -34.61 15.45
N ARG A 13 -16.48 -35.46 15.91
CA ARG A 13 -17.86 -35.07 16.22
C ARG A 13 -17.90 -34.10 17.40
N GLU A 14 -17.22 -34.41 18.49
CA GLU A 14 -17.12 -33.56 19.68
C GLU A 14 -16.50 -32.19 19.36
N PHE A 15 -15.51 -32.17 18.48
CA PHE A 15 -14.92 -30.94 17.98
C PHE A 15 -15.95 -30.10 17.19
N LEU A 16 -16.70 -30.72 16.29
CA LEU A 16 -17.72 -30.03 15.49
C LEU A 16 -18.90 -29.52 16.33
N THR A 17 -19.22 -30.19 17.44
CA THR A 17 -20.23 -29.72 18.41
C THR A 17 -19.70 -28.66 19.38
N GLY A 18 -18.41 -28.31 19.31
CA GLY A 18 -17.80 -27.23 20.11
C GLY A 18 -17.37 -27.63 21.51
N ILE A 19 -17.28 -28.94 21.80
CA ILE A 19 -16.94 -29.47 23.14
C ILE A 19 -15.41 -29.48 23.36
N SER A 20 -14.62 -29.41 22.28
CA SER A 20 -13.15 -29.53 22.35
C SER A 20 -12.43 -28.19 22.14
N SER A 21 -11.51 -27.86 23.04
CA SER A 21 -10.71 -26.62 23.07
C SER A 21 -9.44 -26.71 22.22
N VAL A 22 -9.54 -27.13 20.96
CA VAL A 22 -8.37 -27.24 20.06
C VAL A 22 -8.05 -25.88 19.43
N ARG A 23 -6.85 -25.36 19.69
CA ARG A 23 -6.32 -24.15 19.04
C ARG A 23 -5.64 -24.51 17.73
N PHE A 24 -6.26 -24.17 16.60
CA PHE A 24 -5.63 -24.32 15.29
C PHE A 24 -4.77 -23.11 14.95
N SER A 25 -3.49 -23.33 14.67
CA SER A 25 -2.61 -22.29 14.13
C SER A 25 -2.90 -22.06 12.64
N PRO A 26 -2.88 -20.80 12.17
CA PRO A 26 -3.01 -20.49 10.75
C PRO A 26 -1.90 -21.20 9.97
N CYS A 27 -2.27 -21.86 8.87
CA CYS A 27 -1.35 -22.66 8.08
C CYS A 27 -1.15 -22.03 6.70
N SER A 28 0.07 -22.15 6.17
CA SER A 28 0.34 -21.78 4.78
C SER A 28 -0.54 -22.63 3.85
N LYS A 29 -0.83 -22.13 2.63
CA LYS A 29 -1.65 -22.88 1.66
C LYS A 29 -1.09 -24.28 1.37
N GLU A 30 0.22 -24.46 1.39
CA GLU A 30 0.86 -25.78 1.25
C GLU A 30 0.70 -26.64 2.49
N GLY A 31 0.85 -26.05 3.68
CA GLY A 31 0.62 -26.77 4.92
C GLY A 31 -0.83 -27.25 5.07
N CYS A 32 -1.83 -26.47 4.63
CA CYS A 32 -3.22 -26.95 4.58
C CYS A 32 -3.40 -28.17 3.67
N TYR A 33 -2.70 -28.24 2.54
CA TYR A 33 -2.80 -29.38 1.61
C TYR A 33 -2.19 -30.64 2.22
N LYS A 34 -1.01 -30.52 2.84
CA LYS A 34 -0.36 -31.62 3.57
C LYS A 34 -1.21 -32.09 4.75
N TRP A 35 -1.82 -31.15 5.47
CA TRP A 35 -2.69 -31.45 6.60
C TRP A 35 -3.94 -32.22 6.16
N ILE A 36 -4.65 -31.76 5.12
CA ILE A 36 -5.81 -32.48 4.55
C ILE A 36 -5.41 -33.90 4.12
N GLU A 37 -4.27 -34.06 3.44
CA GLU A 37 -3.74 -35.37 3.06
C GLU A 37 -3.50 -36.25 4.30
N GLY A 38 -2.88 -35.70 5.35
CA GLY A 38 -2.66 -36.37 6.63
C GLY A 38 -3.95 -36.84 7.30
N ILE A 39 -5.01 -36.03 7.31
CA ILE A 39 -6.33 -36.41 7.83
C ILE A 39 -6.93 -37.56 7.03
N LEU A 40 -6.87 -37.50 5.70
CA LEU A 40 -7.43 -38.55 4.84
C LEU A 40 -6.71 -39.90 5.02
N ILE A 41 -5.41 -39.86 5.30
CA ILE A 41 -4.60 -41.05 5.64
C ILE A 41 -4.95 -41.54 7.05
N ARG A 42 -4.86 -40.67 8.06
CA ARG A 42 -5.06 -41.00 9.48
C ARG A 42 -6.41 -41.69 9.74
N PHE A 43 -7.47 -41.17 9.14
CA PHE A 43 -8.83 -41.70 9.32
C PHE A 43 -9.20 -42.79 8.32
N GLY A 44 -8.30 -43.14 7.39
CA GLY A 44 -8.59 -44.13 6.35
C GLY A 44 -9.82 -43.76 5.52
N TYR A 45 -9.88 -42.54 4.97
CA TYR A 45 -11.10 -41.96 4.38
C TYR A 45 -11.81 -42.88 3.37
N ARG A 46 -11.07 -43.73 2.64
CA ARG A 46 -11.64 -44.65 1.64
C ARG A 46 -12.60 -45.68 2.23
N SER A 47 -12.26 -46.27 3.38
CA SER A 47 -13.02 -47.34 4.03
C SER A 47 -14.15 -46.84 4.95
N ARG A 48 -14.29 -45.52 5.11
CA ARG A 48 -15.32 -44.93 5.98
C ARG A 48 -16.71 -44.92 5.37
N THR A 49 -17.73 -44.96 6.23
CA THR A 49 -19.14 -44.85 5.87
C THR A 49 -19.49 -43.45 5.33
N LYS A 50 -20.65 -43.31 4.71
CA LYS A 50 -21.11 -42.03 4.13
C LYS A 50 -21.24 -40.92 5.19
N THR A 51 -21.69 -41.28 6.39
CA THR A 51 -21.87 -40.36 7.52
C THR A 51 -20.53 -39.89 8.07
N GLU A 52 -19.60 -40.80 8.35
CA GLU A 52 -18.23 -40.49 8.80
C GLU A 52 -17.48 -39.63 7.77
N LYS A 53 -17.63 -39.93 6.47
CA LYS A 53 -17.08 -39.10 5.39
C LYS A 53 -17.62 -37.68 5.43
N GLY A 54 -18.89 -37.49 5.77
CA GLY A 54 -19.51 -36.18 5.95
C GLY A 54 -18.85 -35.38 7.06
N LEU A 55 -18.69 -36.00 8.24
CA LEU A 55 -18.05 -35.39 9.41
C LEU A 55 -16.61 -34.95 9.11
N LEU A 56 -15.83 -35.80 8.44
CA LEU A 56 -14.45 -35.46 8.06
C LEU A 56 -14.39 -34.29 7.08
N LEU A 57 -15.34 -34.19 6.15
CA LEU A 57 -15.43 -33.04 5.26
C LEU A 57 -15.76 -31.75 6.02
N ASP A 58 -16.68 -31.81 6.99
CA ASP A 58 -17.08 -30.66 7.81
C ASP A 58 -15.91 -30.18 8.67
N PHE A 59 -15.16 -31.13 9.22
CA PHE A 59 -13.94 -30.87 9.97
C PHE A 59 -12.87 -30.19 9.12
N MET A 60 -12.57 -30.73 7.94
CA MET A 60 -11.59 -30.13 7.03
C MET A 60 -11.99 -28.73 6.58
N GLU A 61 -13.28 -28.49 6.34
CA GLU A 61 -13.82 -27.17 6.00
C GLU A 61 -13.64 -26.17 7.15
N LYS A 62 -14.02 -26.56 8.37
CA LYS A 62 -13.94 -25.70 9.56
C LYS A 62 -12.50 -25.31 9.91
N VAL A 63 -11.56 -26.25 9.78
CA VAL A 63 -10.15 -26.05 10.18
C VAL A 63 -9.32 -25.40 9.08
N SER A 64 -9.51 -25.77 7.81
CA SER A 64 -8.70 -25.23 6.71
C SER A 64 -9.19 -23.89 6.15
N GLY A 65 -10.44 -23.52 6.41
CA GLY A 65 -11.09 -22.34 5.84
C GLY A 65 -11.37 -22.45 4.33
N TYR A 66 -11.14 -23.61 3.71
CA TYR A 66 -11.55 -23.86 2.33
C TYR A 66 -13.04 -24.20 2.26
N SER A 67 -13.69 -23.72 1.22
CA SER A 67 -15.09 -24.07 0.96
C SER A 67 -15.27 -25.58 0.77
N ARG A 68 -16.46 -26.07 1.12
CA ARG A 68 -16.93 -27.45 0.84
C ARG A 68 -16.54 -27.98 -0.54
N ILE A 69 -16.73 -27.15 -1.56
CA ILE A 69 -16.48 -27.50 -2.96
C ILE A 69 -14.98 -27.76 -3.17
N GLN A 70 -14.12 -26.92 -2.60
CA GLN A 70 -12.68 -27.08 -2.71
C GLN A 70 -12.20 -28.33 -1.97
N ILE A 71 -12.70 -28.60 -0.77
CA ILE A 71 -12.39 -29.83 -0.02
C ILE A 71 -12.78 -31.07 -0.84
N LYS A 72 -14.01 -31.13 -1.39
CA LYS A 72 -14.45 -32.24 -2.25
C LYS A 72 -13.53 -32.46 -3.45
N ARG A 73 -13.04 -31.38 -4.09
CA ARG A 73 -12.06 -31.47 -5.18
C ARG A 73 -10.74 -32.09 -4.73
N LEU A 74 -10.23 -31.70 -3.56
CA LEU A 74 -9.00 -32.24 -2.98
C LEU A 74 -9.15 -33.72 -2.61
N VAL A 75 -10.27 -34.09 -1.98
CA VAL A 75 -10.60 -35.49 -1.66
C VAL A 75 -10.71 -36.33 -2.92
N LYS A 76 -11.40 -35.85 -3.97
CA LYS A 76 -11.47 -36.56 -5.26
C LYS A 76 -10.08 -36.79 -5.87
N LYS A 77 -9.19 -35.80 -5.76
CA LYS A 77 -7.80 -35.92 -6.21
C LYS A 77 -7.03 -36.97 -5.42
N TYR A 78 -7.18 -36.97 -4.09
CA TYR A 78 -6.59 -37.98 -3.21
C TYR A 78 -7.08 -39.39 -3.55
N LEU A 79 -8.40 -39.59 -3.70
CA LEU A 79 -8.96 -40.89 -4.06
C LEU A 79 -8.45 -41.42 -5.41
N LYS A 80 -8.09 -40.53 -6.35
CA LYS A 80 -7.54 -40.92 -7.66
C LYS A 80 -6.04 -41.20 -7.64
N THR A 81 -5.27 -40.44 -6.86
CA THR A 81 -3.79 -40.41 -6.98
C THR A 81 -3.05 -40.80 -5.71
N GLY A 82 -3.77 -41.02 -4.60
CA GLY A 82 -3.22 -41.25 -3.27
C GLY A 82 -2.52 -40.03 -2.66
N ARG A 83 -2.40 -38.91 -3.40
CA ARG A 83 -1.67 -37.72 -2.93
C ARG A 83 -2.30 -36.38 -3.33
N ILE A 84 -2.10 -35.36 -2.50
CA ILE A 84 -2.58 -33.99 -2.72
C ILE A 84 -1.39 -33.03 -2.87
N LYS A 85 -0.84 -32.93 -4.09
CA LYS A 85 0.15 -31.88 -4.40
C LYS A 85 -0.54 -30.57 -4.80
N ARG A 86 -0.17 -29.45 -4.15
CA ARG A 86 -0.54 -28.10 -4.61
C ARG A 86 0.23 -27.78 -5.90
N ARG A 87 -0.47 -27.28 -6.91
CA ARG A 87 0.15 -26.70 -8.12
C ARG A 87 -0.16 -25.23 -8.12
N GLN A 88 0.85 -24.39 -7.92
CA GLN A 88 0.68 -22.95 -8.07
C GLN A 88 0.49 -22.65 -9.55
N ARG A 89 -0.73 -22.22 -9.92
CA ARG A 89 -0.98 -21.63 -11.23
C ARG A 89 -0.91 -20.13 -11.05
N ALA A 90 0.15 -19.50 -11.53
CA ALA A 90 0.10 -18.06 -11.79
C ALA A 90 -0.83 -17.88 -12.99
N PRO A 91 -2.01 -17.26 -12.84
CA PRO A 91 -2.78 -16.89 -14.02
C PRO A 91 -1.91 -15.94 -14.84
N LYS A 92 -1.71 -16.23 -16.14
CA LYS A 92 -1.24 -15.20 -17.07
C LYS A 92 -2.29 -14.10 -16.99
N GLY A 93 -1.92 -12.94 -16.45
CA GLY A 93 -2.84 -11.81 -16.34
C GLY A 93 -3.34 -11.37 -17.73
N PHE A 94 -4.29 -10.46 -17.76
CA PHE A 94 -4.74 -9.86 -19.01
C PHE A 94 -3.56 -9.16 -19.72
N THR A 95 -3.45 -9.36 -21.03
CA THR A 95 -2.47 -8.66 -21.87
C THR A 95 -2.73 -7.15 -21.78
N ARG A 96 -1.70 -6.37 -21.48
CA ARG A 96 -1.82 -4.91 -21.39
C ARG A 96 -1.85 -4.31 -22.79
N ARG A 97 -2.88 -3.52 -23.08
CA ARG A 97 -3.00 -2.77 -24.34
C ARG A 97 -2.10 -1.53 -24.38
N TYR A 98 -2.04 -0.79 -23.28
CA TYR A 98 -1.20 0.42 -23.17
C TYR A 98 0.12 0.06 -22.48
N THR A 99 1.20 0.31 -23.20
CA THR A 99 2.56 0.04 -22.80
C THR A 99 3.10 1.17 -21.92
N GLN A 100 4.29 0.97 -21.35
CA GLN A 100 4.95 2.04 -20.60
C GLN A 100 5.30 3.21 -21.52
N GLU A 101 5.69 2.96 -22.77
CA GLU A 101 6.00 4.00 -23.76
C GLU A 101 4.79 4.90 -24.03
N ASP A 102 3.60 4.31 -24.18
CA ASP A 102 2.35 5.06 -24.35
C ASP A 102 2.07 5.97 -23.16
N ILE A 103 2.34 5.49 -21.93
CA ILE A 103 2.15 6.28 -20.70
C ILE A 103 3.14 7.45 -20.66
N ARG A 104 4.40 7.24 -21.08
CA ARG A 104 5.40 8.33 -21.14
C ARG A 104 5.05 9.36 -22.20
N LEU A 105 4.57 8.89 -23.37
CA LEU A 105 4.12 9.77 -24.45
C LEU A 105 2.93 10.62 -24.02
N LEU A 106 1.94 10.00 -23.35
CA LEU A 106 0.81 10.72 -22.77
C LEU A 106 1.27 11.79 -21.76
N ALA A 107 2.21 11.45 -20.88
CA ALA A 107 2.75 12.39 -19.89
C ALA A 107 3.43 13.61 -20.54
N ARG A 108 4.21 13.41 -21.61
CA ARG A 108 4.83 14.50 -22.39
C ARG A 108 3.79 15.33 -23.13
N THR A 109 2.75 14.69 -23.66
CA THR A 109 1.65 15.39 -24.33
C THR A 109 0.92 16.30 -23.35
N ASP A 110 0.61 15.78 -22.15
CA ASP A 110 -0.02 16.55 -21.07
C ASP A 110 0.85 17.74 -20.61
N GLU A 111 2.18 17.58 -20.61
CA GLU A 111 3.14 18.65 -20.29
C GLU A 111 3.13 19.77 -21.34
N ILE A 112 3.23 19.42 -22.62
CA ILE A 112 3.22 20.39 -23.73
C ILE A 112 1.92 21.21 -23.75
N HIS A 113 0.81 20.59 -23.36
CA HIS A 113 -0.52 21.19 -23.45
C HIS A 113 -1.07 21.74 -22.12
N GLY A 114 -0.32 21.67 -21.02
CA GLY A 114 -0.71 22.28 -19.74
C GLY A 114 -1.88 21.58 -19.02
N ASP A 115 -1.83 20.25 -18.90
CA ASP A 115 -2.79 19.43 -18.13
C ASP A 115 -4.27 19.61 -18.52
N LEU A 116 -4.54 19.55 -19.82
CA LEU A 116 -5.90 19.61 -20.33
C LEU A 116 -6.78 18.47 -19.78
N SER A 117 -8.10 18.66 -19.89
CA SER A 117 -9.09 17.64 -19.54
C SER A 117 -8.90 16.37 -20.37
N GLY A 118 -9.28 15.22 -19.81
CA GLY A 118 -9.16 13.93 -20.49
C GLY A 118 -9.79 13.89 -21.90
N PRO A 119 -10.98 14.51 -22.14
CA PRO A 119 -11.55 14.62 -23.48
C PRO A 119 -10.69 15.42 -24.46
N ALA A 120 -10.08 16.53 -24.02
CA ALA A 120 -9.25 17.38 -24.87
C ALA A 120 -7.96 16.67 -25.29
N ILE A 121 -7.28 15.99 -24.36
CA ILE A 121 -6.05 15.24 -24.65
C ILE A 121 -6.35 14.04 -25.53
N LYS A 122 -7.48 13.37 -25.30
CA LYS A 122 -7.93 12.33 -26.22
C LYS A 122 -8.04 12.85 -27.65
N LYS A 123 -8.59 14.05 -27.87
CA LYS A 123 -8.69 14.64 -29.21
C LYS A 123 -7.32 14.99 -29.81
N ILE A 124 -6.38 15.41 -28.98
CA ILE A 124 -4.99 15.65 -29.40
C ILE A 124 -4.34 14.34 -29.85
N CYS A 125 -4.44 13.27 -29.05
CA CYS A 125 -3.93 11.94 -29.42
C CYS A 125 -4.59 11.40 -30.70
N GLU A 126 -5.91 11.58 -30.85
CA GLU A 126 -6.64 11.20 -32.07
C GLU A 126 -6.12 11.95 -33.31
N ARG A 127 -5.84 13.25 -33.20
CA ARG A 127 -5.31 14.07 -34.29
C ARG A 127 -3.84 13.75 -34.60
N ALA A 128 -3.02 13.56 -33.58
CA ALA A 128 -1.62 13.15 -33.71
C ALA A 128 -1.49 11.88 -34.56
N TRP A 129 -2.36 10.90 -34.32
CA TRP A 129 -2.40 9.70 -35.15
C TRP A 129 -3.06 9.92 -36.53
N ARG A 130 -4.29 10.43 -36.57
CA ARG A 130 -5.09 10.41 -37.82
C ARG A 130 -4.70 11.50 -38.83
N VAL A 131 -4.22 12.65 -38.36
CA VAL A 131 -3.89 13.79 -39.20
C VAL A 131 -2.39 13.87 -39.44
N PHE A 132 -1.60 13.72 -38.37
CA PHE A 132 -0.15 13.86 -38.43
C PHE A 132 0.59 12.53 -38.63
N GLN A 133 -0.14 11.40 -38.67
CA GLN A 133 0.41 10.05 -38.90
C GLN A 133 1.52 9.66 -37.92
N ASP A 134 1.50 10.20 -36.70
CA ASP A 134 2.48 9.86 -35.67
C ASP A 134 2.14 8.49 -35.05
N ALA A 135 2.89 7.47 -35.46
CA ALA A 135 2.73 6.08 -35.04
C ALA A 135 2.80 5.89 -33.52
N GLY A 136 3.47 6.78 -32.78
CA GLY A 136 3.50 6.73 -31.31
C GLY A 136 2.10 6.84 -30.69
N TYR A 137 1.18 7.53 -31.36
CA TYR A 137 -0.17 7.79 -30.84
C TYR A 137 -1.21 6.76 -31.26
N GLU A 138 -0.88 5.75 -32.08
CA GLU A 138 -1.86 4.78 -32.61
C GLU A 138 -2.71 4.14 -31.49
N ARG A 139 -2.05 3.66 -30.43
CA ARG A 139 -2.74 3.05 -29.29
C ARG A 139 -3.51 4.09 -28.47
N LEU A 140 -2.91 5.26 -28.24
CA LEU A 140 -3.51 6.35 -27.46
C LEU A 140 -4.73 6.98 -28.14
N ALA A 141 -4.79 6.98 -29.48
CA ALA A 141 -5.95 7.47 -30.23
C ALA A 141 -7.23 6.68 -29.93
N GLY A 142 -7.09 5.40 -29.56
CA GLY A 142 -8.20 4.53 -29.16
C GLY A 142 -8.57 4.58 -27.67
N ILE A 143 -7.94 5.43 -26.87
CA ILE A 143 -8.14 5.44 -25.42
C ILE A 143 -9.51 5.97 -25.01
N SER A 144 -10.11 5.36 -24.00
CA SER A 144 -11.30 5.93 -23.34
C SER A 144 -10.87 6.99 -22.34
N VAL A 145 -11.70 8.01 -22.12
CA VAL A 145 -11.42 9.08 -21.15
C VAL A 145 -11.20 8.50 -19.75
N SER A 146 -12.01 7.51 -19.34
CA SER A 146 -11.83 6.83 -18.06
C SER A 146 -10.49 6.11 -17.94
N HIS A 147 -10.03 5.45 -19.02
CA HIS A 147 -8.75 4.75 -19.00
C HIS A 147 -7.56 5.73 -19.05
N LEU A 148 -7.72 6.88 -19.70
CA LEU A 148 -6.73 7.96 -19.66
C LEU A 148 -6.47 8.43 -18.22
N TYR A 149 -7.51 8.64 -17.42
CA TYR A 149 -7.34 8.96 -15.99
C TYR A 149 -6.73 7.81 -15.17
N ASN A 150 -6.91 6.56 -15.59
CA ASN A 150 -6.19 5.44 -14.97
C ASN A 150 -4.70 5.49 -15.29
N LEU A 151 -4.32 5.84 -16.54
CA LEU A 151 -2.92 6.03 -16.91
C LEU A 151 -2.28 7.20 -16.15
N ARG A 152 -2.98 8.34 -16.00
CA ARG A 152 -2.50 9.49 -15.20
C ARG A 152 -2.27 9.16 -13.73
N ARG A 153 -3.02 8.19 -13.17
CA ARG A 153 -2.83 7.71 -11.79
C ARG A 153 -1.70 6.68 -11.65
N SER A 154 -1.18 6.15 -12.75
CA SER A 154 -0.11 5.16 -12.72
C SER A 154 1.19 5.74 -12.19
N GLY A 155 2.01 4.90 -11.53
CA GLY A 155 3.33 5.31 -11.06
C GLY A 155 4.24 5.80 -12.19
N THR A 156 4.19 5.16 -13.37
CA THR A 156 5.00 5.58 -14.52
C THR A 156 4.66 6.99 -14.98
N TYR A 157 3.37 7.35 -15.02
CA TYR A 157 2.96 8.71 -15.35
C TYR A 157 3.41 9.70 -14.27
N ARG A 158 3.13 9.40 -13.00
CA ARG A 158 3.46 10.28 -11.87
C ARG A 158 4.97 10.51 -11.70
N ASN A 159 5.79 9.51 -12.02
CA ASN A 159 7.24 9.66 -11.98
C ASN A 159 7.76 10.67 -13.02
N ILE A 160 6.98 10.94 -14.08
CA ILE A 160 7.29 11.97 -15.09
C ILE A 160 6.61 13.30 -14.71
N ARG A 161 5.35 13.26 -14.30
CA ARG A 161 4.50 14.43 -14.02
C ARG A 161 4.22 14.60 -12.52
N ALA A 162 5.24 14.50 -11.68
CA ALA A 162 5.09 14.83 -10.26
C ALA A 162 4.98 16.36 -10.12
N HIS A 163 3.74 16.87 -10.09
CA HIS A 163 3.48 18.26 -9.76
C HIS A 163 3.69 18.46 -8.27
N PHE A 164 4.72 19.23 -7.91
CA PHE A 164 4.94 19.68 -6.54
C PHE A 164 4.50 21.14 -6.44
N ASP A 165 3.30 21.36 -5.92
CA ASP A 165 2.94 22.69 -5.45
C ASP A 165 3.84 23.04 -4.27
N LYS A 166 4.78 23.96 -4.51
CA LYS A 166 5.58 24.52 -3.42
C LYS A 166 4.63 25.18 -2.44
N THR A 167 4.74 24.81 -1.16
CA THR A 167 3.98 25.43 -0.08
C THR A 167 4.20 26.95 -0.14
N ARG A 168 3.14 27.71 -0.35
CA ARG A 168 3.21 29.17 -0.33
C ARG A 168 3.43 29.61 1.12
N PRO A 169 4.51 30.36 1.44
CA PRO A 169 4.74 30.82 2.80
C PRO A 169 3.61 31.77 3.21
N LYS A 170 2.88 31.44 4.28
CA LYS A 170 1.92 32.33 4.91
C LYS A 170 2.69 33.27 5.83
N ALA A 171 2.59 34.58 5.64
CA ALA A 171 3.18 35.55 6.55
C ALA A 171 2.54 35.41 7.94
N SER A 172 3.36 35.20 8.98
CA SER A 172 2.90 35.21 10.36
C SER A 172 2.50 36.64 10.75
N LYS A 173 1.38 36.79 11.46
CA LYS A 173 0.89 38.09 12.00
C LYS A 173 1.49 38.43 13.38
N ILE A 174 2.33 37.56 13.93
CA ILE A 174 2.80 37.62 15.33
C ILE A 174 3.96 38.62 15.50
N GLY A 175 4.62 39.03 14.42
CA GLY A 175 5.68 40.05 14.47
C GLY A 175 6.05 40.58 13.09
N GLU A 176 6.64 41.77 13.06
CA GLU A 176 7.12 42.42 11.84
C GLU A 176 8.61 42.14 11.61
N ARG A 177 9.00 41.80 10.38
CA ARG A 177 10.43 41.70 10.00
C ARG A 177 11.01 43.09 9.80
N ARG A 178 11.34 43.76 10.90
CA ARG A 178 11.93 45.10 10.90
C ARG A 178 12.92 45.23 12.05
N LYS A 179 13.97 46.03 11.86
CA LYS A 179 14.88 46.41 12.94
C LYS A 179 14.10 47.13 14.06
N PRO A 180 14.25 46.71 15.34
CA PRO A 180 13.59 47.41 16.45
C PRO A 180 14.06 48.86 16.59
N ASN A 181 13.16 49.76 17.01
CA ASN A 181 13.49 51.16 17.32
C ASN A 181 12.97 51.51 18.73
N PRO A 182 13.75 51.21 19.78
CA PRO A 182 13.25 51.26 21.15
C PRO A 182 13.03 52.66 21.72
N GLN A 183 13.66 53.70 21.14
CA GLN A 183 13.61 55.08 21.67
C GLN A 183 13.90 55.16 23.20
N GLY A 184 14.79 54.29 23.70
CA GLY A 184 15.13 54.21 25.13
C GLY A 184 14.10 53.49 26.02
N LYS A 185 13.08 52.84 25.46
CA LYS A 185 12.07 52.08 26.21
C LYS A 185 12.29 50.56 26.07
N PRO A 186 12.28 49.80 27.19
CA PRO A 186 12.28 48.33 27.14
C PRO A 186 11.03 47.77 26.44
N GLY A 187 11.11 46.50 26.02
CA GLY A 187 10.03 45.76 25.35
C GLY A 187 10.23 45.58 23.83
N TYR A 188 11.39 45.97 23.31
CA TYR A 188 11.73 45.86 21.89
C TYR A 188 12.79 44.78 21.71
N LEU A 189 12.34 43.62 21.25
CA LEU A 189 13.16 42.43 21.13
C LEU A 189 13.80 42.32 19.74
N ARG A 190 15.11 42.10 19.71
CA ARG A 190 15.82 41.53 18.54
C ARG A 190 15.85 40.02 18.70
N VAL A 191 15.37 39.32 17.67
CA VAL A 191 15.33 37.86 17.64
C VAL A 191 16.22 37.36 16.52
N ASP A 192 17.28 36.66 16.88
CA ASP A 192 18.24 36.07 15.94
C ASP A 192 18.23 34.54 16.06
N THR A 193 18.51 33.87 14.94
CA THR A 193 18.64 32.41 14.91
C THR A 193 20.01 32.00 14.38
N VAL A 194 20.65 31.05 15.07
CA VAL A 194 21.96 30.50 14.71
C VAL A 194 21.82 28.99 14.57
N HIS A 195 22.28 28.44 13.46
CA HIS A 195 22.31 26.99 13.24
C HIS A 195 23.67 26.42 13.64
N GLN A 196 23.69 25.35 14.44
CA GLN A 196 24.93 24.71 14.87
C GLN A 196 25.71 24.05 13.71
N GLY A 197 25.06 23.88 12.56
CA GLY A 197 25.62 23.16 11.41
C GLY A 197 25.15 21.71 11.36
N ASP A 198 25.43 21.02 10.26
CA ASP A 198 25.06 19.63 10.05
C ASP A 198 26.33 18.76 10.18
N LEU A 199 26.25 17.65 10.92
CA LEU A 199 27.34 16.68 11.06
C LEU A 199 26.88 15.34 10.48
N ASP A 200 27.61 14.80 9.51
CA ASP A 200 27.31 13.52 8.83
C ASP A 200 25.87 13.43 8.28
N GLY A 201 25.32 14.55 7.82
CA GLY A 201 23.96 14.65 7.29
C GLY A 201 22.86 14.68 8.37
N ILE A 202 23.23 14.67 9.65
CA ILE A 202 22.33 14.91 10.77
C ILE A 202 22.29 16.42 11.03
N LYS A 203 21.09 17.01 11.01
CA LYS A 203 20.92 18.44 11.30
C LYS A 203 21.20 18.73 12.76
N GLY A 204 22.07 19.70 13.03
CA GLY A 204 22.28 20.25 14.37
C GLY A 204 21.09 21.06 14.87
N VAL A 205 21.15 21.52 16.11
CA VAL A 205 20.08 22.34 16.70
C VAL A 205 20.18 23.80 16.24
N TYR A 206 19.06 24.49 16.30
CA TYR A 206 18.98 25.93 16.14
C TYR A 206 18.94 26.60 17.50
N TYR A 207 19.84 27.55 17.71
CA TYR A 207 19.77 28.49 18.84
C TYR A 207 18.96 29.71 18.43
N ILE A 208 18.11 30.18 19.34
CA ILE A 208 17.28 31.36 19.18
C ILE A 208 17.61 32.30 20.33
N ASN A 209 18.10 33.48 19.98
CA ASN A 209 18.45 34.53 20.93
C ASN A 209 17.36 35.59 20.85
N ALA A 210 16.72 35.88 21.98
CA ALA A 210 15.80 37.01 22.12
C ALA A 210 16.41 38.01 23.10
N VAL A 211 16.83 39.17 22.58
CA VAL A 211 17.52 40.21 23.35
C VAL A 211 16.68 41.47 23.36
N ASP A 212 16.43 42.04 24.55
CA ASP A 212 15.84 43.38 24.65
C ASP A 212 16.89 44.46 24.36
N GLU A 213 16.58 45.36 23.43
CA GLU A 213 17.55 46.33 22.91
C GLU A 213 17.96 47.42 23.91
N VAL A 214 17.21 47.62 25.01
CA VAL A 214 17.54 48.64 26.02
C VAL A 214 18.19 48.02 27.25
N THR A 215 17.54 47.01 27.82
CA THR A 215 18.01 46.35 29.04
C THR A 215 19.14 45.36 28.79
N GLN A 216 19.35 44.95 27.53
CA GLN A 216 20.32 43.92 27.13
C GLN A 216 20.07 42.56 27.80
N TYR A 217 18.88 42.35 28.36
CA TYR A 217 18.49 41.05 28.90
C TYR A 217 18.27 40.05 27.75
N GLU A 218 18.92 38.88 27.84
CA GLU A 218 18.91 37.85 26.80
C GLU A 218 18.23 36.58 27.29
N ILE A 219 17.42 35.99 26.42
CA ILE A 219 16.88 34.64 26.55
C ILE A 219 17.40 33.80 25.39
N LEU A 220 17.99 32.65 25.72
CA LEU A 220 18.53 31.69 24.76
C LEU A 220 17.70 30.40 24.80
N CYS A 221 17.18 29.99 23.63
CA CYS A 221 16.45 28.74 23.47
C CYS A 221 17.10 27.87 22.39
N SER A 222 17.07 26.53 22.55
CA SER A 222 17.52 25.59 21.53
C SER A 222 16.36 24.74 21.01
N VAL A 223 16.19 24.65 19.70
CA VAL A 223 15.13 23.87 19.06
C VAL A 223 15.66 23.01 17.92
N GLU A 224 15.01 21.88 17.67
CA GLU A 224 15.42 20.96 16.60
C GLU A 224 15.21 21.55 15.20
N ARG A 225 14.17 22.38 15.00
CA ARG A 225 13.80 22.97 13.70
C ARG A 225 13.11 24.32 13.86
N ILE A 226 13.32 25.22 12.90
CA ILE A 226 12.59 26.49 12.81
C ILE A 226 11.26 26.26 12.07
N SER A 227 10.21 25.96 12.81
CA SER A 227 8.83 25.97 12.33
C SER A 227 7.85 26.09 13.50
N GLU A 228 6.63 26.56 13.25
CA GLU A 228 5.61 26.81 14.28
C GLU A 228 5.42 25.64 15.25
N ARG A 229 5.36 24.40 14.74
CA ARG A 229 5.21 23.19 15.57
C ARG A 229 6.35 22.96 16.58
N TYR A 230 7.56 23.41 16.26
CA TYR A 230 8.76 23.16 17.07
C TYR A 230 9.13 24.38 17.94
N LEU A 231 8.34 25.45 17.88
CA LEU A 231 8.51 26.69 18.64
C LEU A 231 7.39 26.90 19.69
N ILE A 232 6.49 25.93 19.84
CA ILE A 232 5.42 25.85 20.86
C ILE A 232 5.82 24.77 21.85
#